data_AF-A0A0R2LWH9-F1
#
_entry.id   AF-A0A0R2LWH9-F1
#
_cell.length_a   1.000
_cell.length_b   1.000
_cell.length_c   1.000
_cell.angle_alpha   90.00
_cell.angle_beta   90.00
_cell.angle_gamma   90.00
#
_symmetry.space_group_name_H-M   'P 1'
#
loop_
_entity.id
_entity.type
_entity.pdbx_description
1 polymer ?
#
loop_
_entity_poly.entity_id
_entity_poly.type
_entity_poly.pdbx_seq_one_letter_code
_entity_poly.pdbx_strand_id
1 'polypeptide(L)' 'MMAAALAGAFGDAIVIVKTLESMVRQPEMAGQFRTTMFIGVGLVEAMPILGFVVSLLLMNK' A
#
# COMPACT_ATOMS: atom_id res chain seq x y z
N MET A 1 2.98 9.52 13.52
CA MET A 1 3.44 9.07 12.19
C MET A 1 4.08 7.68 12.20
N MET A 2 4.93 7.31 13.17
CA MET A 2 5.62 6.01 13.19
C MET A 2 4.68 4.79 13.04
N ALA A 3 3.55 4.77 13.76
CA ALA A 3 2.56 3.70 13.63
C ALA A 3 1.93 3.60 12.23
N ALA A 4 1.64 4.74 11.60
CA ALA A 4 1.08 4.78 10.24
C ALA A 4 2.12 4.33 9.20
N ALA A 5 3.39 4.72 9.35
CA ALA A 5 4.47 4.29 8.48
C ALA A 5 4.71 2.77 8.58
N LEU A 6 4.68 2.22 9.81
CA LEU A 6 4.78 0.77 10.01
C LEU A 6 3.59 0.04 9.39
N ALA A 7 2.36 0.52 9.62
CA ALA A 7 1.16 -0.09 9.05
C ALA A 7 1.17 -0.08 7.52
N GLY A 8 1.55 1.04 6.89
CA GLY A 8 1.71 1.14 5.43
C GLY A 8 2.76 0.15 4.92
N ALA A 9 3.96 0.15 5.51
CA ALA A 9 5.03 -0.75 5.11
C ALA A 9 4.65 -2.24 5.21
N PHE A 10 3.98 -2.65 6.29
CA PHE A 10 3.52 -4.03 6.44
C PHE A 10 2.38 -4.37 5.46
N GLY A 11 1.41 -3.46 5.28
CA GLY A 11 0.31 -3.65 4.34
C GLY A 11 0.81 -3.81 2.90
N ASP A 12 1.70 -2.93 2.47
CA ASP A 12 2.29 -2.97 1.14
C ASP A 12 3.14 -4.22 0.94
N ALA A 13 3.95 -4.61 1.92
CA ALA A 13 4.75 -5.82 1.84
C ALA A 13 3.86 -7.05 1.60
N ILE A 14 2.74 -7.18 2.31
CA ILE A 14 1.80 -8.30 2.14
C ILE A 14 1.19 -8.28 0.74
N VAL A 15 0.69 -7.13 0.29
CA VAL A 15 0.05 -6.98 -1.03
C VAL A 15 1.02 -7.30 -2.16
N ILE A 16 2.24 -6.76 -2.09
CA ILE A 16 3.27 -6.94 -3.13
C ILE A 16 3.78 -8.38 -3.14
N VAL A 17 4.11 -8.97 -1.99
CA VAL A 17 4.57 -10.37 -1.92
C VAL A 17 3.51 -11.30 -2.50
N LYS A 18 2.24 -11.10 -2.14
CA LYS A 18 1.17 -11.97 -2.65
C LYS A 18 0.95 -11.81 -4.15
N THR A 19 1.10 -10.58 -4.64
CA THR A 19 1.05 -10.28 -6.07
C THR A 19 2.16 -10.99 -6.82
N LEU A 20 3.39 -10.94 -6.32
CA LEU A 20 4.54 -11.63 -6.93
C LEU A 20 4.35 -13.15 -6.95
N GLU A 21 3.89 -13.75 -5.85
CA GLU A 21 3.56 -15.18 -5.79
C GLU A 21 2.53 -15.57 -6.86
N SER A 22 1.48 -14.76 -7.03
CA SER A 22 0.44 -14.99 -8.04
C SER A 22 0.98 -14.85 -9.46
N MET A 23 1.84 -13.87 -9.73
CA MET A 23 2.47 -13.69 -11.05
C MET A 23 3.39 -14.85 -11.43
N VAL A 24 4.14 -15.39 -10.47
CA VAL A 24 4.99 -16.56 -10.72
C VAL A 24 4.14 -17.80 -11.03
N ARG A 25 2.98 -17.94 -10.39
CA ARG A 25 2.04 -19.05 -10.62
C ARG A 25 1.27 -18.92 -11.95
N GLN A 26 0.93 -17.70 -12.37
CA GLN A 26 0.15 -17.40 -13.58
C GLN A 26 0.73 -16.18 -14.30
N PRO A 27 1.83 -16.34 -15.07
CA PRO A 27 2.53 -15.23 -15.71
C PRO A 27 1.69 -14.51 -16.78
N GLU A 28 0.78 -15.21 -17.45
CA GLU A 28 -0.13 -14.66 -18.45
C GLU A 28 -1.09 -13.60 -17.88
N MET A 29 -1.39 -13.67 -16.57
CA MET A 29 -2.25 -12.72 -15.86
C MET A 29 -1.47 -11.60 -15.17
N ALA A 30 -0.15 -11.51 -15.35
CA ALA A 30 0.70 -10.59 -14.60
C ALA A 30 0.32 -9.11 -14.78
N GLY A 31 -0.18 -8.73 -15.96
CA GLY A 31 -0.71 -7.38 -16.20
C GLY A 31 -1.88 -7.04 -15.27
N GLN A 32 -2.85 -7.95 -15.14
CA GLN A 32 -4.02 -7.77 -14.29
C GLN A 32 -3.64 -7.78 -12.80
N PHE A 33 -2.74 -8.67 -12.38
CA PHE A 33 -2.26 -8.69 -11.00
C PHE A 33 -1.54 -7.39 -10.61
N ARG A 34 -0.74 -6.79 -11.51
CA ARG A 34 -0.13 -5.46 -11.31
C ARG A 34 -1.19 -4.39 -11.08
N THR A 35 -2.23 -4.35 -11.91
CA THR A 35 -3.32 -3.38 -11.77
C THR A 35 -4.02 -3.52 -10.40
N THR A 36 -4.42 -4.74 -10.03
CA THR A 36 -5.07 -4.98 -8.73
C THR A 36 -4.13 -4.68 -7.56
N MET A 37 -2.84 -4.98 -7.68
CA MET A 37 -1.84 -4.62 -6.67
C MET A 37 -1.77 -3.11 -6.44
N PHE A 38 -1.70 -2.30 -7.50
CA PHE A 38 -1.67 -0.84 -7.36
C PHE A 38 -2.95 -0.28 -6.73
N ILE A 39 -4.11 -0.85 -7.05
CA ILE A 39 -5.37 -0.50 -6.38
C ILE A 39 -5.26 -0.85 -4.88
N GLY A 40 -4.77 -2.04 -4.54
CA GLY A 40 -4.57 -2.48 -3.16
C GLY A 40 -3.61 -1.58 -2.38
N VAL A 41 -2.44 -1.26 -2.94
CA VAL A 41 -1.46 -0.32 -2.36
C VAL A 41 -2.09 1.05 -2.16
N GLY A 42 -2.85 1.56 -3.14
CA GLY A 42 -3.55 2.84 -3.00
C GLY A 42 -4.54 2.86 -1.82
N LEU A 43 -5.21 1.72 -1.54
CA LEU A 43 -6.09 1.58 -0.38
C LEU A 43 -5.31 1.49 0.94
N VAL A 44 -4.17 0.78 0.95
CA VAL A 44 -3.27 0.70 2.12
C VAL A 44 -2.73 2.08 2.49
N GLU A 45 -2.28 2.84 1.49
CA GLU A 45 -1.64 4.15 1.66
C GLU A 45 -2.63 5.30 1.95
N ALA A 46 -3.93 5.11 1.68
CA ALA A 46 -4.93 6.15 1.95
C ALA A 46 -4.93 6.63 3.41
N MET A 47 -4.83 5.70 4.37
CA MET A 47 -4.83 6.02 5.80
C MET A 47 -3.52 6.68 6.28
N PRO A 48 -2.32 6.17 5.93
CA PRO A 48 -1.05 6.86 6.17
C PRO A 48 -1.01 8.30 5.63
N ILE A 49 -1.46 8.50 4.38
CA ILE A 49 -1.48 9.82 3.75
C ILE A 49 -2.41 10.78 4.52
N LEU A 50 -3.62 10.35 4.86
CA LEU A 50 -4.54 11.17 5.65
C LEU A 50 -3.96 11.50 7.04
N GLY A 51 -3.36 10.52 7.71
CA GLY A 51 -2.69 10.72 9.00
C GLY A 51 -1.53 11.71 8.91
N PHE A 52 -0.76 11.68 7.82
CA PHE A 52 0.28 12.66 7.55
C PHE A 52 -0.27 14.07 7.35
N VAL A 53 -1.30 14.23 6.52
CA VAL A 53 -1.94 15.53 6.27
C VAL A 53 -2.49 16.12 7.58
N VAL A 54 -3.18 15.32 8.40
CA VAL A 54 -3.68 15.77 9.70
C VAL A 54 -2.53 16.19 10.62
N SER A 55 -1.42 15.45 10.63
CA SER A 55 -0.26 15.82 11.44
C SER A 55 0.35 17.16 11.03
N LEU A 56 0.41 17.47 9.73
CA LEU A 56 0.87 18.76 9.23
C LEU A 56 -0.07 19.90 9.65
N LEU A 57 -1.39 19.68 9.59
CA LEU A 57 -2.38 20.68 10.01
C LEU A 57 -2.33 20.98 11.51
N LEU A 58 -1.98 19.99 12.33
CA LEU A 58 -1.83 20.16 13.78
C LEU A 58 -0.49 20.79 14.16
N MET A 59 0.58 20.53 13.41
CA MET A 59 1.91 21.06 13.70
C MET A 59 2.01 22.59 13.52
N ASN A 60 1.13 23.18 12.71
CA ASN A 60 1.12 24.60 12.40
C ASN A 60 0.01 25.38 13.16
N LYS A 61 -0.48 24.81 14.25
CA LYS A 61 -1.31 25.46 15.27
C LYS A 61 -0.50 25.62 16.54
#